data_AF-A0A6J8DM52-F1
#
_entry.id   AF-A0A6J8DM52-F1
#
_cell.length_a   1.000
_cell.length_b   1.000
_cell.length_c   1.000
_cell.angle_alpha   90.00
_cell.angle_beta   90.00
_cell.angle_gamma   90.00
#
_symmetry.space_group_name_H-M   'P 1'
#
loop_
_entity.id
_entity.type
_entity.pdbx_description
1 polymer ?
#
loop_
_entity_poly.entity_id
_entity_poly.type
_entity_poly.pdbx_seq_one_letter_code
_entity_poly.pdbx_strand_id
1 'polypeptide(L)'
;MLMFIDSIWLIFNQILVFSSLVYLYDIKCPDFSERNLRAKGFCSEHTPDRYACLYDVNAFIRVESCDRMADYSSRGEKYVISGALADRSCQCDHKNGFHFVIQPRDPCNCLPVEEDCSCYYDPHKDIHISVRICTTGEAHSPSLSNRESKDNYTEPSSFHNKLDTGISVLSSIKTLRSLTGNVNIVVAIDIGTTSSVYAFSISSSTDIQLNKAWNTGNRGLCSPKTPTCILLKRQTLEPVNIGYDAQKEYSDHVYDNEADNYLFVDKFKMKLYGAENISDTMMIEDIKGHPVPAIQVFSNMICMLKKRVESEIPNSNSVNYNVQWVLTIPAAWTDRAETFMRTCAERAGIVNDQNDNLMIVVESESASVYIHHLLRDHKLDATITEFPRKYLVIDLGGGTDDITAHRISKHGNLKEICKPSGSGHGGKAVDKQLLSCLEELVGKKVIQSLEKKGNFLELLDEIESINNLLSACTSKKGLLTCKFPLYLLNELCKEHCGKEFQEILNTSKKYNKKLVLVNDRLRIDQELIVTFISKVASDIVQDIKFVLIKAKTDAIKTFIVVGGFSNSDVIRDTLKQAFPTVQIIYPPGDVDLAVVKGAVLYGQNPQYIKPCSKTKSLK
;
A
#
# COMPACT_ATOMS: atom_id res chain seq x y z
N MET A 1 58.14 0.12 -41.25
CA MET A 1 58.04 -0.24 -42.68
C MET A 1 56.64 -0.78 -42.91
N LEU A 2 55.68 -0.17 -43.59
CA LEU A 2 55.45 1.07 -44.38
C LEU A 2 53.91 1.16 -44.40
N MET A 3 53.27 2.24 -43.92
CA MET A 3 52.82 3.43 -44.65
C MET A 3 52.09 3.18 -45.99
N PHE A 4 51.14 4.10 -46.25
CA PHE A 4 50.38 4.42 -47.47
C PHE A 4 48.97 3.82 -47.60
N ILE A 5 47.95 4.53 -48.06
CA ILE A 5 47.51 5.94 -48.10
C ILE A 5 46.20 5.89 -48.90
N ASP A 6 45.28 6.78 -48.52
CA ASP A 6 44.13 7.31 -49.25
C ASP A 6 44.10 7.12 -50.77
N SER A 7 42.93 6.71 -51.28
CA SER A 7 42.24 7.15 -52.52
C SER A 7 41.06 6.20 -52.73
N ILE A 8 39.80 6.60 -52.59
CA ILE A 8 39.07 7.34 -53.62
C ILE A 8 37.91 8.09 -52.97
N TRP A 9 37.99 9.41 -53.15
CA TRP A 9 36.95 10.40 -52.98
C TRP A 9 36.36 10.65 -54.38
N LEU A 10 35.17 10.13 -54.65
CA LEU A 10 34.31 10.40 -55.82
C LEU A 10 33.03 9.60 -55.52
N ILE A 11 32.00 10.17 -54.89
CA ILE A 11 31.07 11.13 -55.49
C ILE A 11 30.52 12.06 -54.38
N PHE A 12 30.87 13.35 -54.47
CA PHE A 12 30.00 14.54 -54.36
C PHE A 12 28.69 14.35 -53.56
N ASN A 13 28.37 15.00 -52.44
CA ASN A 13 28.67 16.32 -51.90
C ASN A 13 28.43 17.49 -52.86
N GLN A 14 27.24 18.11 -52.80
CA GLN A 14 26.97 19.55 -52.96
C GLN A 14 25.56 19.84 -52.41
N ILE A 15 25.16 21.00 -51.86
CA ILE A 15 25.74 22.13 -51.10
C ILE A 15 24.62 23.21 -51.06
N LEU A 16 24.37 23.78 -49.88
CA LEU A 16 23.92 25.16 -49.56
C LEU A 16 22.53 25.74 -50.01
N VAL A 17 21.80 26.23 -48.99
CA VAL A 17 21.34 27.64 -48.77
C VAL A 17 20.05 28.20 -49.44
N PHE A 18 19.14 28.62 -48.54
CA PHE A 18 18.18 29.75 -48.54
C PHE A 18 17.23 29.99 -49.73
N SER A 19 15.92 30.03 -49.43
CA SER A 19 15.10 31.27 -49.33
C SER A 19 13.62 31.02 -49.69
N SER A 20 12.79 31.86 -49.07
CA SER A 20 11.33 31.90 -49.03
C SER A 20 10.62 32.04 -50.39
N LEU A 21 9.31 31.76 -50.36
CA LEU A 21 8.18 32.42 -51.05
C LEU A 21 7.29 31.54 -51.98
N VAL A 22 6.00 31.54 -51.60
CA VAL A 22 4.73 31.40 -52.38
C VAL A 22 4.46 30.03 -53.06
N TYR A 23 3.26 29.44 -53.07
CA TYR A 23 1.89 29.96 -53.10
C TYR A 23 0.90 29.02 -52.42
N LEU A 24 -0.07 29.62 -51.72
CA LEU A 24 -1.37 29.03 -51.38
C LEU A 24 -2.11 28.62 -52.66
N TYR A 25 -2.54 27.37 -52.73
CA TYR A 25 -3.70 26.98 -53.54
C TYR A 25 -4.68 26.21 -52.65
N ASP A 26 -5.89 26.75 -52.54
CA ASP A 26 -7.08 26.05 -52.08
C ASP A 26 -7.33 24.83 -52.97
N ILE A 27 -7.20 23.63 -52.40
CA ILE A 27 -7.67 22.40 -53.05
C ILE A 27 -8.74 21.78 -52.15
N LYS A 28 -9.99 21.88 -52.62
CA LYS A 28 -11.12 21.13 -52.10
C LYS A 28 -10.87 19.62 -52.30
N CYS A 29 -11.06 18.83 -51.24
CA CYS A 29 -11.04 17.37 -51.30
C CYS A 29 -12.18 16.83 -52.21
N PRO A 30 -11.93 15.78 -53.01
CA PRO A 30 -12.97 14.93 -53.56
C PRO A 30 -13.25 13.70 -52.67
N ASP A 31 -14.50 13.24 -52.73
CA ASP A 31 -15.13 12.14 -51.97
C ASP A 31 -14.42 10.78 -52.08
N PHE A 32 -14.47 10.04 -50.96
CA PHE A 32 -13.99 8.67 -50.81
C PHE A 32 -14.95 7.64 -51.43
N SER A 33 -14.40 6.63 -52.12
CA SER A 33 -15.09 5.34 -52.33
C SER A 33 -14.15 4.13 -52.09
N GLU A 34 -14.69 3.18 -51.31
CA GLU A 34 -14.41 1.74 -51.06
C GLU A 34 -13.02 1.10 -51.31
N ARG A 35 -12.57 0.25 -50.36
CA ARG A 35 -11.62 -0.87 -50.64
C ARG A 35 -11.97 -2.18 -49.90
N ASN A 36 -11.59 -3.30 -50.53
CA ASN A 36 -11.92 -4.72 -50.23
C ASN A 36 -10.71 -5.54 -49.69
N LEU A 37 -10.91 -6.57 -48.85
CA LEU A 37 -9.83 -7.42 -48.26
C LEU A 37 -10.05 -8.96 -48.42
N ARG A 38 -9.00 -9.79 -48.30
CA ARG A 38 -8.95 -11.26 -48.61
C ARG A 38 -8.53 -12.19 -47.45
N ALA A 39 -9.01 -13.44 -47.42
CA ALA A 39 -8.76 -14.45 -46.36
C ALA A 39 -7.84 -15.63 -46.76
N LYS A 40 -7.18 -16.27 -45.77
CA LYS A 40 -6.12 -17.29 -45.92
C LYS A 40 -6.57 -18.75 -45.67
N GLY A 41 -7.68 -19.00 -44.97
CA GLY A 41 -8.23 -20.34 -44.70
C GLY A 41 -9.18 -20.37 -43.49
N PHE A 42 -9.90 -21.49 -43.29
CA PHE A 42 -10.89 -21.71 -42.23
C PHE A 42 -10.50 -22.89 -41.31
N CYS A 43 -10.91 -22.88 -40.04
CA CYS A 43 -10.70 -23.99 -39.09
C CYS A 43 -11.80 -25.08 -39.18
N SER A 44 -11.45 -26.32 -38.80
CA SER A 44 -12.12 -27.61 -39.12
C SER A 44 -13.54 -27.85 -38.59
N GLU A 45 -14.23 -28.84 -39.17
CA GLU A 45 -15.68 -29.11 -39.15
C GLU A 45 -16.34 -29.56 -37.81
N HIS A 46 -15.69 -29.48 -36.66
CA HIS A 46 -16.25 -30.02 -35.39
C HIS A 46 -16.46 -29.00 -34.27
N THR A 47 -16.55 -27.71 -34.62
CA THR A 47 -17.07 -26.66 -33.71
C THR A 47 -18.16 -25.84 -34.39
N PRO A 48 -19.20 -25.40 -33.66
CA PRO A 48 -20.32 -24.62 -34.22
C PRO A 48 -19.89 -23.23 -34.71
N ASP A 49 -18.71 -22.75 -34.30
CA ASP A 49 -18.14 -21.47 -34.73
C ASP A 49 -16.93 -21.69 -35.65
N ARG A 50 -16.99 -21.14 -36.87
CA ARG A 50 -15.85 -21.14 -37.81
C ARG A 50 -15.16 -19.78 -37.78
N TYR A 51 -13.83 -19.78 -37.82
CA TYR A 51 -13.02 -18.56 -37.83
C TYR A 51 -12.22 -18.44 -39.13
N ALA A 52 -12.06 -17.21 -39.65
CA ALA A 52 -11.26 -16.90 -40.83
C ALA A 52 -10.07 -15.99 -40.49
N CYS A 53 -8.90 -16.29 -41.07
CA CYS A 53 -7.68 -15.49 -40.92
C CYS A 53 -7.52 -14.55 -42.12
N LEU A 54 -7.37 -13.24 -41.89
CA LEU A 54 -7.24 -12.23 -42.96
C LEU A 54 -5.78 -11.82 -43.20
N TYR A 55 -5.46 -11.58 -44.49
CA TYR A 55 -4.08 -11.37 -44.97
C TYR A 55 -3.44 -10.07 -44.47
N ASP A 56 -4.23 -9.01 -44.32
CA ASP A 56 -3.70 -7.64 -44.30
C ASP A 56 -3.54 -7.04 -42.90
N VAL A 57 -4.08 -7.69 -41.86
CA VAL A 57 -4.15 -7.13 -40.49
C VAL A 57 -3.86 -8.12 -39.37
N ASN A 58 -3.44 -9.36 -39.67
CA ASN A 58 -3.10 -10.36 -38.66
C ASN A 58 -4.20 -10.54 -37.57
N ALA A 59 -5.46 -10.56 -37.99
CA ALA A 59 -6.62 -10.71 -37.11
C ALA A 59 -7.46 -11.95 -37.49
N PHE A 60 -8.19 -12.47 -36.51
CA PHE A 60 -9.16 -13.56 -36.68
C PHE A 60 -10.57 -13.03 -36.49
N ILE A 61 -11.49 -13.48 -37.33
CA ILE A 61 -12.91 -13.13 -37.25
C ILE A 61 -13.78 -14.38 -37.20
N ARG A 62 -14.83 -14.36 -36.38
CA ARG A 62 -15.83 -15.42 -36.25
C ARG A 62 -16.88 -15.27 -37.37
N VAL A 63 -17.31 -16.38 -37.97
CA VAL A 63 -18.24 -16.41 -39.12
C VAL A 63 -19.50 -17.16 -38.71
N GLU A 64 -20.65 -16.49 -38.74
CA GLU A 64 -21.87 -16.97 -38.05
C GLU A 64 -22.88 -17.75 -38.91
N SER A 65 -22.67 -17.95 -40.22
CA SER A 65 -23.48 -18.92 -40.99
C SER A 65 -22.79 -19.41 -42.26
N CYS A 66 -22.86 -20.72 -42.52
CA CYS A 66 -22.28 -21.38 -43.70
C CYS A 66 -23.36 -22.16 -44.47
N ASP A 67 -24.43 -21.49 -44.87
CA ASP A 67 -25.48 -22.12 -45.68
C ASP A 67 -25.14 -22.05 -47.17
N ARG A 68 -24.23 -22.93 -47.59
CA ARG A 68 -24.07 -23.51 -48.94
C ARG A 68 -22.73 -24.25 -48.94
N MET A 69 -22.73 -25.52 -49.34
CA MET A 69 -21.50 -26.23 -49.72
C MET A 69 -20.85 -25.43 -50.86
N ALA A 70 -19.88 -24.59 -50.51
CA ALA A 70 -19.06 -23.87 -51.47
C ALA A 70 -17.80 -24.71 -51.65
N ASP A 71 -17.71 -25.27 -52.85
CA ASP A 71 -16.56 -26.00 -53.38
C ASP A 71 -15.27 -25.19 -53.16
N TYR A 72 -14.18 -25.90 -52.87
CA TYR A 72 -12.88 -25.33 -52.48
C TYR A 72 -12.15 -24.67 -53.67
N SER A 73 -12.78 -23.74 -54.39
CA SER A 73 -12.13 -23.04 -55.50
C SER A 73 -12.90 -21.82 -56.01
N SER A 74 -12.93 -20.71 -55.27
CA SER A 74 -13.04 -19.38 -55.89
C SER A 74 -12.83 -18.25 -54.88
N ARG A 75 -11.82 -17.41 -55.16
CA ARG A 75 -11.51 -16.17 -54.44
C ARG A 75 -12.42 -15.05 -54.96
N GLY A 76 -13.14 -14.35 -54.07
CA GLY A 76 -13.53 -12.95 -54.28
C GLY A 76 -15.02 -12.60 -54.30
N GLU A 77 -15.80 -12.92 -53.27
CA GLU A 77 -17.14 -12.33 -53.09
C GLU A 77 -17.26 -11.47 -51.81
N LYS A 78 -18.14 -10.45 -51.88
CA LYS A 78 -18.41 -9.40 -50.87
C LYS A 78 -19.59 -9.81 -49.97
N TYR A 79 -19.55 -9.45 -48.68
CA TYR A 79 -20.68 -9.61 -47.75
C TYR A 79 -20.96 -8.31 -46.97
N VAL A 80 -22.25 -8.00 -46.75
CA VAL A 80 -22.74 -6.91 -45.90
C VAL A 80 -23.51 -7.53 -44.73
N ILE A 81 -23.18 -7.13 -43.50
CA ILE A 81 -23.86 -7.58 -42.28
C ILE A 81 -24.61 -6.38 -41.68
N SER A 82 -25.90 -6.55 -41.39
CA SER A 82 -26.73 -5.58 -40.69
C SER A 82 -27.31 -6.19 -39.41
N GLY A 83 -27.03 -5.58 -38.25
CA GLY A 83 -27.65 -5.91 -36.97
C GLY A 83 -27.04 -5.10 -35.82
N ALA A 84 -27.89 -4.58 -34.94
CA ALA A 84 -27.51 -3.76 -33.79
C ALA A 84 -27.50 -4.59 -32.51
N LEU A 85 -26.50 -4.38 -31.65
CA LEU A 85 -26.54 -4.76 -30.23
C LEU A 85 -25.84 -3.69 -29.40
N ALA A 86 -26.53 -3.27 -28.35
CA ALA A 86 -26.14 -2.20 -27.44
C ALA A 86 -25.27 -2.75 -26.30
N ASP A 87 -24.14 -2.09 -26.07
CA ASP A 87 -23.60 -1.85 -24.74
C ASP A 87 -22.80 -0.53 -24.79
N ARG A 88 -23.12 0.41 -23.90
CA ARG A 88 -22.72 1.84 -23.99
C ARG A 88 -21.59 2.19 -23.02
N SER A 89 -20.57 1.34 -22.90
CA SER A 89 -19.31 1.79 -22.30
C SER A 89 -18.57 2.69 -23.30
N CYS A 90 -18.10 3.83 -22.81
CA CYS A 90 -17.68 5.03 -23.54
C CYS A 90 -17.04 4.83 -24.92
N GLN A 91 -17.41 5.68 -25.90
CA GLN A 91 -16.80 5.72 -27.24
C GLN A 91 -16.12 7.08 -27.51
N CYS A 92 -14.84 7.07 -27.90
CA CYS A 92 -14.12 8.20 -28.50
C CYS A 92 -13.87 7.92 -29.99
N ASP A 93 -14.00 8.95 -30.83
CA ASP A 93 -13.79 8.85 -32.27
C ASP A 93 -12.29 8.82 -32.63
N HIS A 94 -11.71 7.62 -32.55
CA HIS A 94 -10.31 7.38 -32.88
C HIS A 94 -9.98 7.65 -34.36
N LYS A 95 -10.97 7.73 -35.26
CA LYS A 95 -10.74 8.10 -36.67
C LYS A 95 -10.39 9.57 -36.83
N ASN A 96 -10.79 10.43 -35.89
CA ASN A 96 -10.58 11.88 -35.91
C ASN A 96 -9.57 12.35 -34.86
N GLY A 97 -8.57 11.54 -34.49
CA GLY A 97 -7.50 11.96 -33.57
C GLY A 97 -7.94 12.16 -32.12
N PHE A 98 -9.12 11.71 -31.73
CA PHE A 98 -9.54 11.69 -30.34
C PHE A 98 -9.01 10.44 -29.62
N HIS A 99 -8.35 10.64 -28.49
CA HIS A 99 -7.88 9.56 -27.64
C HIS A 99 -8.64 9.52 -26.32
N PHE A 100 -8.80 8.29 -25.81
CA PHE A 100 -9.24 8.07 -24.44
C PHE A 100 -8.12 8.45 -23.48
N VAL A 101 -8.43 9.32 -22.51
CA VAL A 101 -7.74 9.28 -21.22
C VAL A 101 -8.72 8.66 -20.25
N ILE A 102 -8.39 7.49 -19.74
CA ILE A 102 -9.06 6.95 -18.56
C ILE A 102 -8.10 7.13 -17.41
N GLN A 103 -8.09 8.34 -16.86
CA GLN A 103 -7.77 8.52 -15.46
C GLN A 103 -9.11 8.81 -14.79
N PRO A 104 -9.57 7.97 -13.85
CA PRO A 104 -10.79 8.30 -13.12
C PRO A 104 -10.60 9.69 -12.48
N ARG A 105 -11.63 10.55 -12.54
CA ARG A 105 -11.56 11.92 -11.99
C ARG A 105 -11.11 11.91 -10.53
N ASP A 106 -11.41 10.81 -9.85
CA ASP A 106 -10.86 10.44 -8.56
C ASP A 106 -10.07 9.12 -8.70
N PRO A 107 -8.72 9.10 -8.56
CA PRO A 107 -7.93 7.87 -8.58
C PRO A 107 -8.35 6.81 -7.55
N CYS A 108 -9.16 7.18 -6.55
CA CYS A 108 -9.69 6.25 -5.56
C CYS A 108 -10.98 5.56 -5.99
N ASN A 109 -11.58 5.97 -7.11
CA ASN A 109 -12.70 5.25 -7.71
C ASN A 109 -12.17 4.47 -8.92
N CYS A 110 -11.58 3.29 -8.69
CA CYS A 110 -10.92 2.54 -9.77
C CYS A 110 -11.89 1.81 -10.72
N LEU A 111 -13.20 2.10 -10.65
CA LEU A 111 -14.15 1.78 -11.71
C LEU A 111 -14.39 3.04 -12.55
N PRO A 112 -14.17 3.01 -13.87
CA PRO A 112 -14.56 4.14 -14.72
C PRO A 112 -16.09 4.31 -14.66
N VAL A 113 -16.57 5.45 -14.14
CA VAL A 113 -17.98 5.84 -14.25
C VAL A 113 -18.22 6.55 -15.59
N GLU A 114 -19.45 6.59 -16.11
CA GLU A 114 -19.78 7.25 -17.40
C GLU A 114 -19.25 8.70 -17.49
N GLU A 115 -19.13 9.37 -16.34
CA GLU A 115 -18.63 10.73 -16.19
C GLU A 115 -17.09 10.85 -16.29
N ASP A 116 -16.33 9.77 -16.09
CA ASP A 116 -14.86 9.75 -16.16
C ASP A 116 -14.32 9.71 -17.59
N CYS A 117 -15.19 9.55 -18.58
CA CYS A 117 -14.82 9.45 -19.97
C CYS A 117 -14.62 10.84 -20.60
N SER A 118 -13.37 11.20 -20.83
CA SER A 118 -12.99 12.42 -21.54
C SER A 118 -12.27 12.06 -22.84
N CYS A 119 -12.80 12.50 -23.98
CA CYS A 119 -12.11 12.43 -25.27
C CYS A 119 -11.38 13.76 -25.49
N TYR A 120 -10.07 13.74 -25.69
CA TYR A 120 -9.31 14.93 -26.11
C TYR A 120 -8.77 14.73 -27.52
N TYR A 121 -8.67 15.83 -28.27
CA TYR A 121 -8.18 15.85 -29.64
C TYR A 121 -6.65 16.02 -29.63
N ASP A 122 -5.91 15.07 -30.20
CA ASP A 122 -4.45 15.11 -30.35
C ASP A 122 -4.09 15.27 -31.84
N PRO A 123 -3.87 16.50 -32.33
CA PRO A 123 -3.55 16.73 -33.74
C PRO A 123 -2.10 16.39 -34.11
N HIS A 124 -1.22 15.99 -33.19
CA HIS A 124 0.22 15.84 -33.49
C HIS A 124 0.90 14.69 -32.74
N LYS A 125 0.92 13.50 -33.36
CA LYS A 125 2.00 12.49 -33.22
C LYS A 125 2.61 12.32 -34.61
N ASP A 126 3.81 12.86 -34.92
CA ASP A 126 5.10 12.59 -34.28
C ASP A 126 5.88 13.80 -33.68
N ILE A 127 6.38 13.59 -32.45
CA ILE A 127 7.57 14.12 -31.73
C ILE A 127 7.72 15.65 -31.45
N HIS A 128 7.39 16.00 -30.18
CA HIS A 128 8.03 16.89 -29.18
C HIS A 128 8.32 18.41 -29.34
N ILE A 129 7.94 19.11 -28.24
CA ILE A 129 8.31 20.42 -27.64
C ILE A 129 7.64 21.70 -28.20
N SER A 130 6.73 22.33 -27.42
CA SER A 130 7.00 23.62 -26.73
C SER A 130 5.79 24.35 -26.11
N VAL A 131 6.03 24.84 -24.88
CA VAL A 131 5.76 26.16 -24.27
C VAL A 131 4.36 26.80 -24.41
N ARG A 132 3.70 26.98 -23.26
CA ARG A 132 2.53 27.86 -23.08
C ARG A 132 2.94 29.34 -23.15
N ILE A 133 2.27 30.11 -24.01
CA ILE A 133 2.08 31.55 -23.84
C ILE A 133 0.57 31.80 -23.80
N CYS A 134 0.10 32.29 -22.66
CA CYS A 134 -1.29 32.75 -22.52
C CYS A 134 -1.36 34.23 -22.92
N THR A 135 -2.24 34.55 -23.86
CA THR A 135 -2.75 35.92 -24.05
C THR A 135 -4.25 35.87 -24.32
N THR A 136 -5.03 36.45 -23.43
CA THR A 136 -6.37 36.98 -23.73
C THR A 136 -6.28 38.50 -23.68
N GLY A 137 -6.63 39.17 -24.78
CA GLY A 137 -6.98 40.60 -24.83
C GLY A 137 -8.35 40.87 -24.19
N GLU A 138 -8.89 42.08 -24.07
CA GLU A 138 -8.52 43.42 -24.51
C GLU A 138 -9.12 44.49 -23.56
N ALA A 139 -8.48 45.66 -23.57
CA ALA A 139 -8.84 47.02 -23.16
C ALA A 139 -10.29 47.38 -22.76
N HIS A 140 -10.43 48.16 -21.67
CA HIS A 140 -10.64 49.62 -21.74
C HIS A 140 -10.30 50.35 -20.41
N SER A 141 -9.66 51.51 -20.58
CA SER A 141 -8.99 52.45 -19.67
C SER A 141 -9.94 53.54 -19.08
N PRO A 142 -9.52 54.59 -18.31
CA PRO A 142 -8.16 55.06 -17.99
C PRO A 142 -7.89 55.62 -16.56
N SER A 143 -6.61 56.00 -16.40
CA SER A 143 -6.06 57.13 -15.62
C SER A 143 -5.74 56.99 -14.13
N LEU A 144 -4.45 56.66 -13.91
CA LEU A 144 -3.48 57.29 -13.02
C LEU A 144 -3.90 58.62 -12.36
N SER A 145 -3.63 58.75 -11.05
CA SER A 145 -2.65 59.73 -10.54
C SER A 145 -2.36 59.51 -9.04
N ASN A 146 -1.05 59.59 -8.71
CA ASN A 146 -0.43 60.35 -7.60
C ASN A 146 -1.04 60.26 -6.19
N ARG A 147 -0.33 60.33 -5.06
CA ARG A 147 1.04 60.61 -4.62
C ARG A 147 0.90 60.63 -3.08
N GLU A 148 1.96 60.28 -2.35
CA GLU A 148 2.33 60.88 -1.04
C GLU A 148 1.31 60.73 0.11
N SER A 149 1.62 60.69 1.40
CA SER A 149 2.83 60.67 2.23
C SER A 149 2.33 60.67 3.70
N LYS A 150 3.22 60.32 4.64
CA LYS A 150 3.25 60.79 6.05
C LYS A 150 2.15 60.27 6.99
N ASP A 151 2.48 59.42 7.95
CA ASP A 151 3.22 59.66 9.21
C ASP A 151 2.33 60.11 10.38
N ASN A 152 2.60 59.43 11.50
CA ASN A 152 2.28 59.76 12.90
C ASN A 152 0.81 59.48 13.31
N TYR A 153 0.51 58.85 14.45
CA TYR A 153 0.97 59.19 15.78
C TYR A 153 0.56 58.10 16.81
N THR A 154 1.48 57.78 17.73
CA THR A 154 1.30 57.47 19.17
C THR A 154 0.27 56.46 19.65
N GLU A 155 0.81 55.35 20.15
CA GLU A 155 0.39 54.65 21.38
C GLU A 155 0.46 55.59 22.62
N PRO A 156 -0.31 55.35 23.71
CA PRO A 156 0.12 54.33 24.69
C PRO A 156 -0.98 53.57 25.47
N SER A 157 -0.66 52.29 25.69
CA SER A 157 -0.80 51.47 26.93
C SER A 157 -2.14 51.43 27.71
N SER A 158 -2.75 50.23 27.77
CA SER A 158 -3.09 49.60 29.06
C SER A 158 -3.22 48.07 28.94
N PHE A 159 -2.81 47.41 30.01
CA PHE A 159 -2.52 45.99 30.21
C PHE A 159 -3.71 45.02 30.00
N HIS A 160 -3.46 43.84 29.41
CA HIS A 160 -3.68 42.53 30.04
C HIS A 160 -3.20 41.33 29.18
N ASN A 161 -2.25 40.56 29.75
CA ASN A 161 -1.82 39.17 29.50
C ASN A 161 -2.47 38.36 28.35
N LYS A 162 -1.65 37.85 27.41
CA LYS A 162 -1.86 36.54 26.72
C LYS A 162 -0.64 36.08 25.89
N LEU A 163 -0.30 34.79 26.08
CA LEU A 163 0.46 33.84 25.24
C LEU A 163 1.85 34.22 24.69
N ASP A 164 2.86 33.46 25.13
CA ASP A 164 4.19 33.43 24.51
C ASP A 164 4.57 31.99 24.14
N THR A 165 4.16 31.56 22.94
CA THR A 165 4.72 30.41 22.21
C THR A 165 4.64 30.74 20.72
N GLY A 166 5.64 31.44 20.19
CA GLY A 166 5.54 31.87 18.79
C GLY A 166 6.73 32.60 18.19
N ILE A 167 7.96 32.45 18.70
CA ILE A 167 9.11 33.10 18.06
C ILE A 167 10.34 32.17 18.11
N SER A 168 10.36 31.19 17.20
CA SER A 168 11.62 30.61 16.69
C SER A 168 11.48 30.12 15.24
N VAL A 169 10.27 29.73 14.82
CA VAL A 169 9.98 29.21 13.47
C VAL A 169 10.09 30.28 12.37
N LEU A 170 9.79 31.55 12.67
CA LEU A 170 9.75 32.62 11.66
C LEU A 170 11.13 33.06 11.15
N SER A 171 12.20 32.83 11.92
CA SER A 171 13.56 33.20 11.51
C SER A 171 14.13 32.27 10.43
N SER A 172 13.70 31.00 10.41
CA SER A 172 14.09 30.03 9.38
C SER A 172 13.28 30.16 8.08
N ILE A 173 12.08 30.77 8.14
CA ILE A 173 11.17 30.93 6.99
C ILE A 173 11.57 32.09 6.08
N LYS A 174 12.23 33.14 6.58
CA LYS A 174 12.65 34.27 5.72
C LYS A 174 13.76 33.90 4.72
N THR A 175 14.48 32.81 4.94
CA THR A 175 15.53 32.31 4.01
C THR A 175 14.95 31.45 2.87
N LEU A 176 13.71 30.99 2.98
CA LEU A 176 13.06 30.09 1.99
C LEU A 176 12.43 30.83 0.79
N ARG A 177 12.48 32.16 0.73
CA ARG A 177 11.86 32.95 -0.35
C ARG A 177 12.74 33.15 -1.61
N SER A 178 13.88 32.44 -1.73
CA SER A 178 14.78 32.63 -2.89
C SER A 178 15.06 31.38 -3.75
N LEU A 179 14.35 30.26 -3.56
CA LEU A 179 14.53 29.08 -4.42
C LEU A 179 13.25 28.76 -5.18
N THR A 180 13.23 29.13 -6.46
CA THR A 180 12.37 28.54 -7.50
C THR A 180 12.82 27.09 -7.79
N GLY A 181 12.85 26.24 -6.75
CA GLY A 181 13.23 24.83 -6.84
C GLY A 181 12.09 23.94 -6.37
N ASN A 182 11.83 22.84 -7.09
CA ASN A 182 10.88 21.81 -6.67
C ASN A 182 11.26 21.30 -5.28
N VAL A 183 10.31 21.31 -4.34
CA VAL A 183 10.51 20.72 -3.02
C VAL A 183 10.35 19.21 -3.15
N ASN A 184 11.42 18.47 -2.86
CA ASN A 184 11.40 17.01 -2.87
C ASN A 184 10.84 16.48 -1.55
N ILE A 185 9.83 15.63 -1.62
CA ILE A 185 9.26 14.91 -0.48
C ILE A 185 9.47 13.42 -0.70
N VAL A 186 9.92 12.72 0.33
CA VAL A 186 9.91 11.25 0.33
C VAL A 186 8.78 10.79 1.22
N VAL A 187 7.89 9.98 0.68
CA VAL A 187 6.77 9.37 1.41
C VAL A 187 6.96 7.86 1.40
N ALA A 188 6.96 7.26 2.59
CA ALA A 188 6.93 5.81 2.72
C ALA A 188 5.55 5.36 3.22
N ILE A 189 5.00 4.34 2.58
CA ILE A 189 3.80 3.63 2.99
C ILE A 189 4.19 2.20 3.37
N ASP A 190 3.85 1.82 4.58
CA ASP A 190 3.90 0.44 5.05
C ASP A 190 2.48 -0.09 5.24
N ILE A 191 2.05 -0.96 4.32
CA ILE A 191 0.80 -1.70 4.47
C ILE A 191 1.17 -3.00 5.17
N GLY A 192 1.04 -3.06 6.49
CA GLY A 192 1.33 -4.26 7.27
C GLY A 192 0.22 -5.31 7.17
N THR A 193 0.44 -6.47 7.81
CA THR A 193 -0.57 -7.54 7.86
C THR A 193 -1.78 -7.16 8.71
N THR A 194 -1.53 -6.45 9.81
CA THR A 194 -2.54 -6.08 10.81
C THR A 194 -2.74 -4.58 10.88
N SER A 195 -1.67 -3.81 10.69
CA SER A 195 -1.74 -2.36 10.76
C SER A 195 -0.88 -1.72 9.67
N SER A 196 -1.37 -0.63 9.11
CA SER A 196 -0.71 0.19 8.11
C SER A 196 -0.29 1.53 8.71
N VAL A 197 0.75 2.14 8.13
CA VAL A 197 1.30 3.43 8.54
C VAL A 197 1.97 4.12 7.35
N TYR A 198 2.06 5.44 7.38
CA TYR A 198 2.91 6.19 6.46
C TYR A 198 3.75 7.23 7.21
N ALA A 199 4.90 7.56 6.62
CA ALA A 199 5.79 8.59 7.11
C ALA A 199 6.33 9.38 5.94
N PHE A 200 6.72 10.64 6.16
CA PHE A 200 7.29 11.47 5.12
C PHE A 200 8.38 12.39 5.66
N SER A 201 9.20 12.91 4.75
CA SER A 201 10.24 13.90 5.04
C SER A 201 10.28 14.94 3.93
N ILE A 202 10.64 16.18 4.28
CA ILE A 202 10.65 17.31 3.35
C ILE A 202 12.10 17.77 3.15
N SER A 203 12.53 17.90 1.89
CA SER A 203 13.85 18.48 1.53
C SER A 203 15.05 17.83 2.22
N SER A 204 15.18 16.49 2.12
CA SER A 204 16.30 15.71 2.69
C SER A 204 16.54 15.89 4.19
N SER A 205 15.55 16.39 4.95
CA SER A 205 15.62 16.46 6.40
C SER A 205 15.72 15.06 7.01
N THR A 206 16.60 14.88 7.99
CA THR A 206 16.59 13.67 8.83
C THR A 206 15.41 13.64 9.80
N ASP A 207 14.66 14.74 9.88
CA ASP A 207 13.41 14.82 10.62
C ASP A 207 12.30 14.12 9.82
N ILE A 208 11.92 12.92 10.28
CA ILE A 208 10.88 12.09 9.68
C ILE A 208 9.57 12.38 10.39
N GLN A 209 8.62 12.92 9.64
CA GLN A 209 7.27 13.17 10.12
C GLN A 209 6.43 11.91 9.96
N LEU A 210 5.74 11.54 11.03
CA LEU A 210 4.72 10.48 10.98
C LEU A 210 3.37 11.08 10.58
N ASN A 211 2.48 10.23 10.10
CA ASN A 211 1.07 10.59 9.92
C ASN A 211 0.47 11.19 11.20
N LYS A 212 -0.57 12.02 11.03
CA LYS A 212 -1.40 12.41 12.18
C LYS A 212 -1.96 11.16 12.84
N ALA A 213 -1.88 11.13 14.17
CA ALA A 213 -2.31 9.98 14.94
C ALA A 213 -3.79 9.67 14.68
N TRP A 214 -4.09 8.41 14.45
CA TRP A 214 -5.42 7.89 14.21
C TRP A 214 -6.20 7.82 15.52
N ASN A 215 -7.45 8.25 15.51
CA ASN A 215 -8.34 8.05 16.64
C ASN A 215 -8.73 6.58 16.68
N THR A 216 -8.37 5.89 17.76
CA THR A 216 -8.64 4.45 17.90
C THR A 216 -10.10 4.16 18.26
N GLY A 217 -10.91 5.18 18.53
CA GLY A 217 -12.29 5.04 19.04
C GLY A 217 -12.37 4.50 20.47
N ASN A 218 -11.28 3.91 21.01
CA ASN A 218 -11.24 3.30 22.33
C ASN A 218 -10.51 4.21 23.33
N ARG A 219 -11.22 4.61 24.39
CA ARG A 219 -10.67 5.36 25.55
C ARG A 219 -9.99 6.70 25.19
N GLY A 220 -10.30 7.30 24.03
CA GLY A 220 -9.69 8.55 23.57
C GLY A 220 -8.20 8.42 23.22
N LEU A 221 -7.72 7.20 22.99
CA LEU A 221 -6.33 6.93 22.61
C LEU A 221 -6.13 7.21 21.12
N CYS A 222 -4.94 7.71 20.78
CA CYS A 222 -4.51 7.85 19.41
C CYS A 222 -3.34 6.90 19.11
N SER A 223 -3.26 6.42 17.87
CA SER A 223 -2.21 5.50 17.41
C SER A 223 -1.52 6.06 16.16
N PRO A 224 -0.18 5.92 16.03
CA PRO A 224 0.48 6.24 14.77
C PRO A 224 0.10 5.27 13.65
N LYS A 225 -0.34 4.04 13.98
CA LYS A 225 -0.77 3.04 12.99
C LYS A 225 -2.29 2.90 12.97
N THR A 226 -2.82 2.44 11.85
CA THR A 226 -4.25 2.13 11.69
C THR A 226 -4.43 0.68 11.26
N PRO A 227 -5.50 -0.03 11.63
CA PRO A 227 -5.75 -1.39 11.16
C PRO A 227 -5.71 -1.50 9.63
N THR A 228 -5.17 -2.61 9.12
CA THR A 228 -5.15 -2.89 7.69
C THR A 228 -6.49 -3.48 7.27
N CYS A 229 -7.48 -2.61 7.15
CA CYS A 229 -8.83 -2.93 6.68
C CYS A 229 -9.41 -1.78 5.86
N ILE A 230 -10.38 -2.11 5.03
CA ILE A 230 -11.09 -1.16 4.17
C ILE A 230 -12.58 -1.49 4.13
N LEU A 231 -13.41 -0.46 4.11
CA LEU A 231 -14.85 -0.56 3.89
C LEU A 231 -15.15 -0.08 2.47
N LEU A 232 -15.81 -0.91 1.68
CA LEU A 232 -16.22 -0.59 0.31
C LEU A 232 -17.74 -0.61 0.19
N LYS A 233 -18.30 0.23 -0.68
CA LYS A 233 -19.69 0.05 -1.13
C LYS A 233 -19.79 -1.23 -1.96
N ARG A 234 -20.76 -2.09 -1.66
CA ARG A 234 -20.88 -3.41 -2.31
C ARG A 234 -21.15 -3.33 -3.81
N GLN A 235 -21.94 -2.35 -4.25
CA GLN A 235 -22.37 -2.24 -5.65
C GLN A 235 -21.27 -1.65 -6.55
N THR A 236 -20.53 -0.67 -6.05
CA THR A 236 -19.55 0.10 -6.84
C THR A 236 -18.10 -0.21 -6.48
N LEU A 237 -17.85 -0.93 -5.39
CA LEU A 237 -16.50 -1.11 -4.83
C LEU A 237 -15.78 0.21 -4.51
N GLU A 238 -16.52 1.32 -4.43
CA GLU A 238 -16.00 2.60 -4.00
C GLU A 238 -15.53 2.51 -2.56
N PRO A 239 -14.33 3.04 -2.25
CA PRO A 239 -13.86 3.06 -0.89
C PRO A 239 -14.59 4.11 -0.07
N VAL A 240 -15.10 3.68 1.09
CA VAL A 240 -15.77 4.53 2.06
C VAL A 240 -14.77 5.05 3.08
N ASN A 241 -14.10 4.14 3.79
CA ASN A 241 -13.10 4.45 4.81
C ASN A 241 -12.06 3.33 4.93
N ILE A 242 -10.95 3.62 5.62
CA ILE A 242 -9.88 2.66 5.96
C ILE A 242 -9.60 2.66 7.46
N GLY A 243 -9.04 1.55 7.96
CA GLY A 243 -8.57 1.43 9.34
C GLY A 243 -9.65 1.63 10.39
N TYR A 244 -9.35 2.36 11.47
CA TYR A 244 -10.29 2.56 12.57
C TYR A 244 -11.61 3.20 12.13
N ASP A 245 -11.57 4.12 11.15
CA ASP A 245 -12.77 4.75 10.61
C ASP A 245 -13.64 3.71 9.88
N ALA A 246 -13.02 2.78 9.12
CA ALA A 246 -13.72 1.68 8.47
C ALA A 246 -14.36 0.69 9.47
N GLN A 247 -13.64 0.34 10.54
CA GLN A 247 -14.17 -0.55 11.58
C GLN A 247 -15.38 0.05 12.29
N LYS A 248 -15.29 1.35 12.63
CA LYS A 248 -16.36 2.08 13.29
C LYS A 248 -17.59 2.16 12.40
N GLU A 249 -17.43 2.65 11.17
CA GLU A 249 -18.55 2.82 10.24
C GLU A 249 -19.20 1.49 9.87
N TYR A 250 -18.41 0.41 9.70
CA TYR A 250 -18.98 -0.91 9.50
C TYR A 250 -19.80 -1.38 10.71
N SER A 251 -19.27 -1.19 11.93
CA SER A 251 -20.00 -1.53 13.17
C SER A 251 -21.33 -0.77 13.26
N ASP A 252 -21.33 0.53 12.97
CA ASP A 252 -22.53 1.38 12.92
C ASP A 252 -23.55 0.82 11.90
N HIS A 253 -23.12 0.47 10.68
CA HIS A 253 -23.99 -0.16 9.69
C HIS A 253 -24.51 -1.54 10.09
N VAL A 254 -23.79 -2.30 10.95
CA VAL A 254 -24.33 -3.56 11.49
C VAL A 254 -25.47 -3.28 12.46
N TYR A 255 -25.36 -2.25 13.31
CA TYR A 255 -26.45 -1.86 14.21
C TYR A 255 -27.68 -1.35 13.45
N ASP A 256 -27.45 -0.60 12.37
CA ASP A 256 -28.52 -0.03 11.54
C ASP A 256 -29.13 -1.05 10.55
N ASN A 257 -28.62 -2.29 10.53
CA ASN A 257 -28.99 -3.34 9.57
C ASN A 257 -28.73 -2.97 8.09
N GLU A 258 -27.72 -2.15 7.84
CA GLU A 258 -27.29 -1.70 6.50
C GLU A 258 -25.99 -2.37 6.03
N ALA A 259 -25.36 -3.19 6.87
CA ALA A 259 -24.06 -3.82 6.60
C ALA A 259 -24.02 -4.75 5.38
N ASP A 260 -25.16 -5.07 4.75
CA ASP A 260 -25.21 -5.83 3.50
C ASP A 260 -24.97 -4.98 2.25
N ASN A 261 -25.06 -3.65 2.38
CA ASN A 261 -24.71 -2.67 1.34
C ASN A 261 -23.20 -2.43 1.23
N TYR A 262 -22.41 -3.02 2.12
CA TYR A 262 -20.99 -2.79 2.24
C TYR A 262 -20.20 -4.10 2.26
N LEU A 263 -18.92 -3.99 1.90
CA LEU A 263 -17.92 -5.05 1.98
C LEU A 263 -16.82 -4.57 2.93
N PHE A 264 -16.69 -5.22 4.08
CA PHE A 264 -15.61 -4.94 5.03
C PHE A 264 -14.53 -5.99 4.86
N VAL A 265 -13.35 -5.57 4.39
CA VAL A 265 -12.24 -6.44 4.05
C VAL A 265 -11.09 -6.16 5.00
N ASP A 266 -10.68 -7.17 5.78
CA ASP A 266 -9.54 -7.11 6.68
C ASP A 266 -8.48 -8.17 6.32
N LYS A 267 -7.28 -8.05 6.89
CA LYS A 267 -6.19 -9.04 6.78
C LYS A 267 -5.85 -9.48 5.34
N PHE A 268 -6.20 -8.67 4.34
CA PHE A 268 -6.10 -9.03 2.93
C PHE A 268 -4.66 -9.21 2.46
N LYS A 269 -3.68 -8.58 3.13
CA LYS A 269 -2.23 -8.79 2.88
C LYS A 269 -1.84 -10.27 3.01
N MET A 270 -2.47 -11.02 3.91
CA MET A 270 -2.18 -12.46 4.08
C MET A 270 -2.54 -13.30 2.87
N LYS A 271 -3.46 -12.82 2.01
CA LYS A 271 -3.88 -13.56 0.82
C LYS A 271 -2.76 -13.65 -0.23
N LEU A 272 -1.80 -12.71 -0.21
CA LEU A 272 -0.62 -12.74 -1.07
C LEU A 272 0.49 -13.65 -0.53
N TYR A 273 0.43 -14.04 0.75
CA TYR A 273 1.48 -14.82 1.39
C TYR A 273 1.48 -16.28 0.91
N GLY A 274 2.57 -16.71 0.25
CA GLY A 274 2.70 -18.07 -0.28
C GLY A 274 1.78 -18.39 -1.47
N ALA A 275 1.09 -17.40 -2.03
CA ALA A 275 0.22 -17.60 -3.19
C ALA A 275 1.05 -17.80 -4.46
N GLU A 276 0.82 -18.92 -5.15
CA GLU A 276 1.51 -19.22 -6.41
C GLU A 276 0.89 -18.46 -7.60
N ASN A 277 -0.42 -18.25 -7.58
CA ASN A 277 -1.19 -17.63 -8.69
C ASN A 277 -1.69 -16.23 -8.32
N ILE A 278 -0.75 -15.29 -8.12
CA ILE A 278 -1.08 -13.88 -7.94
C ILE A 278 -1.27 -13.24 -9.33
N SER A 279 -2.44 -12.65 -9.56
CA SER A 279 -2.82 -11.97 -10.80
C SER A 279 -3.83 -10.85 -10.54
N ASP A 280 -4.04 -9.98 -11.51
CA ASP A 280 -5.06 -8.93 -11.50
C ASP A 280 -6.50 -9.45 -11.35
N THR A 281 -6.72 -10.73 -11.67
CA THR A 281 -8.01 -11.43 -11.54
C THR A 281 -8.19 -12.14 -10.20
N MET A 282 -7.22 -12.02 -9.29
CA MET A 282 -7.30 -12.64 -7.96
C MET A 282 -8.48 -12.08 -7.17
N MET A 283 -9.29 -13.00 -6.62
CA MET A 283 -10.38 -12.66 -5.70
C MET A 283 -9.95 -12.96 -4.27
N ILE A 284 -10.36 -12.08 -3.36
CA ILE A 284 -10.31 -12.27 -1.91
C ILE A 284 -11.72 -12.17 -1.34
N GLU A 285 -11.88 -12.28 -0.03
CA GLU A 285 -13.19 -12.31 0.61
C GLU A 285 -13.30 -11.18 1.64
N ASP A 286 -14.48 -10.59 1.75
CA ASP A 286 -14.86 -9.79 2.92
C ASP A 286 -15.05 -10.69 4.16
N ILE A 287 -15.30 -10.08 5.32
CA ILE A 287 -15.51 -10.85 6.57
C ILE A 287 -16.77 -11.74 6.57
N LYS A 288 -17.68 -11.57 5.61
CA LYS A 288 -18.88 -12.40 5.41
C LYS A 288 -18.68 -13.48 4.34
N GLY A 289 -17.50 -13.56 3.72
CA GLY A 289 -17.17 -14.52 2.67
C GLY A 289 -17.59 -14.10 1.26
N HIS A 290 -17.98 -12.82 1.06
CA HIS A 290 -18.31 -12.31 -0.27
C HIS A 290 -17.03 -12.04 -1.07
N PRO A 291 -16.97 -12.46 -2.35
CA PRO A 291 -15.78 -12.27 -3.17
C PRO A 291 -15.59 -10.81 -3.57
N VAL A 292 -14.36 -10.32 -3.48
CA VAL A 292 -13.94 -8.95 -3.86
C VAL A 292 -12.63 -9.04 -4.65
N PRO A 293 -12.47 -8.30 -5.77
CA PRO A 293 -11.19 -8.28 -6.49
C PRO A 293 -10.06 -7.75 -5.62
N ALA A 294 -8.98 -8.54 -5.47
CA ALA A 294 -7.82 -8.17 -4.67
C ALA A 294 -7.21 -6.85 -5.17
N ILE A 295 -7.07 -6.72 -6.48
CA ILE A 295 -6.49 -5.52 -7.10
C ILE A 295 -7.25 -4.25 -6.69
N GLN A 296 -8.57 -4.32 -6.52
CA GLN A 296 -9.40 -3.19 -6.10
C GLN A 296 -9.14 -2.82 -4.64
N VAL A 297 -9.10 -3.83 -3.76
CA VAL A 297 -8.88 -3.62 -2.31
C VAL A 297 -7.51 -2.99 -2.05
N PHE A 298 -6.44 -3.51 -2.67
CA PHE A 298 -5.10 -2.97 -2.49
C PHE A 298 -4.94 -1.58 -3.12
N SER A 299 -5.43 -1.37 -4.36
CA SER A 299 -5.35 -0.06 -5.02
C SER A 299 -6.13 1.02 -4.27
N ASN A 300 -7.35 0.71 -3.80
CA ASN A 300 -8.15 1.64 -3.01
C ASN A 300 -7.47 1.99 -1.69
N MET A 301 -6.90 1.01 -0.98
CA MET A 301 -6.15 1.26 0.27
C MET A 301 -4.97 2.21 0.03
N ILE A 302 -4.16 1.94 -1.01
CA ILE A 302 -3.02 2.80 -1.37
C ILE A 302 -3.51 4.21 -1.72
N CYS A 303 -4.58 4.32 -2.49
CA CYS A 303 -5.14 5.62 -2.88
C CYS A 303 -5.64 6.43 -1.67
N MET A 304 -6.35 5.80 -0.74
CA MET A 304 -6.82 6.48 0.47
C MET A 304 -5.65 6.95 1.36
N LEU A 305 -4.61 6.13 1.50
CA LEU A 305 -3.39 6.53 2.22
C LEU A 305 -2.69 7.69 1.52
N LYS A 306 -2.57 7.64 0.19
CA LYS A 306 -2.02 8.74 -0.62
C LYS A 306 -2.79 10.05 -0.39
N LYS A 307 -4.11 10.05 -0.52
CA LYS A 307 -4.94 11.25 -0.29
C LYS A 307 -4.73 11.83 1.10
N ARG A 308 -4.60 10.96 2.11
CA ARG A 308 -4.34 11.40 3.48
C ARG A 308 -2.98 12.07 3.62
N VAL A 309 -1.92 11.47 3.05
CA VAL A 309 -0.59 12.09 2.97
C VAL A 309 -0.66 13.48 2.32
N GLU A 310 -1.30 13.58 1.15
CA GLU A 310 -1.42 14.83 0.38
C GLU A 310 -2.17 15.93 1.16
N SER A 311 -3.14 15.54 2.00
CA SER A 311 -3.85 16.47 2.90
C SER A 311 -3.02 16.92 4.11
N GLU A 312 -1.97 16.19 4.46
CA GLU A 312 -1.12 16.46 5.63
C GLU A 312 0.18 17.19 5.27
N ILE A 313 0.64 17.11 4.02
CA ILE A 313 1.78 17.88 3.53
C ILE A 313 1.45 19.38 3.60
N PRO A 314 2.23 20.19 4.33
CA PRO A 314 2.00 21.64 4.43
C PRO A 314 1.96 22.32 3.06
N ASN A 315 1.09 23.30 2.84
CA ASN A 315 1.02 24.11 1.60
C ASN A 315 0.84 23.31 0.28
N SER A 316 0.15 22.15 0.30
CA SER A 316 -0.16 21.34 -0.90
C SER A 316 -0.74 22.15 -2.09
N ASN A 317 -1.38 23.29 -1.83
CA ASN A 317 -1.99 24.15 -2.84
C ASN A 317 -1.07 25.26 -3.41
N SER A 318 0.15 25.46 -2.90
CA SER A 318 0.99 26.63 -3.26
C SER A 318 2.41 26.29 -3.70
N VAL A 319 2.84 25.04 -3.55
CA VAL A 319 4.19 24.58 -3.91
C VAL A 319 4.08 23.33 -4.78
N ASN A 320 4.80 23.30 -5.89
CA ASN A 320 4.89 22.10 -6.72
C ASN A 320 5.82 21.09 -6.03
N TYR A 321 5.25 20.03 -5.47
CA TYR A 321 5.99 18.97 -4.78
C TYR A 321 6.39 17.87 -5.76
N ASN A 322 7.67 17.51 -5.76
CA ASN A 322 8.11 16.27 -6.39
C ASN A 322 8.13 15.18 -5.31
N VAL A 323 7.15 14.27 -5.36
CA VAL A 323 6.98 13.23 -4.34
C VAL A 323 7.62 11.93 -4.83
N GLN A 324 8.62 11.45 -4.10
CA GLN A 324 9.16 10.10 -4.20
C GLN A 324 8.37 9.18 -3.26
N TRP A 325 7.64 8.23 -3.84
CA TRP A 325 6.90 7.22 -3.09
C TRP A 325 7.76 5.99 -2.85
N VAL A 326 7.64 5.44 -1.65
CA VAL A 326 8.28 4.21 -1.21
C VAL A 326 7.20 3.30 -0.65
N LEU A 327 7.03 2.12 -1.22
CA LEU A 327 6.08 1.12 -0.75
C LEU A 327 6.85 -0.07 -0.20
N THR A 328 6.58 -0.47 1.05
CA THR A 328 7.27 -1.62 1.66
C THR A 328 6.58 -2.93 1.35
N ILE A 329 7.37 -3.99 1.18
CA ILE A 329 6.90 -5.37 1.01
C ILE A 329 7.68 -6.36 1.89
N PRO A 330 7.07 -7.45 2.35
CA PRO A 330 7.77 -8.48 3.12
C PRO A 330 8.87 -9.16 2.30
N ALA A 331 9.96 -9.57 2.95
CA ALA A 331 11.07 -10.27 2.28
C ALA A 331 10.67 -11.65 1.75
N ALA A 332 9.69 -12.31 2.38
CA ALA A 332 9.24 -13.63 1.99
C ALA A 332 8.35 -13.64 0.72
N TRP A 333 7.98 -12.47 0.19
CA TRP A 333 7.13 -12.36 -0.98
C TRP A 333 7.83 -12.72 -2.29
N THR A 334 7.02 -13.14 -3.26
CA THR A 334 7.51 -13.51 -4.60
C THR A 334 7.59 -12.28 -5.50
N ASP A 335 8.39 -12.37 -6.57
CA ASP A 335 8.47 -11.34 -7.62
C ASP A 335 7.06 -11.03 -8.22
N ARG A 336 6.12 -11.99 -8.19
CA ARG A 336 4.71 -11.77 -8.60
C ARG A 336 3.95 -10.87 -7.63
N ALA A 337 4.13 -11.06 -6.32
CA ALA A 337 3.49 -10.22 -5.31
C ALA A 337 4.03 -8.78 -5.38
N GLU A 338 5.34 -8.61 -5.62
CA GLU A 338 5.95 -7.30 -5.86
C GLU A 338 5.33 -6.61 -7.09
N THR A 339 5.23 -7.32 -8.21
CA THR A 339 4.61 -6.81 -9.44
C THR A 339 3.16 -6.41 -9.20
N PHE A 340 2.39 -7.23 -8.50
CA PHE A 340 1.00 -6.94 -8.14
C PHE A 340 0.88 -5.66 -7.31
N MET A 341 1.77 -5.43 -6.33
CA MET A 341 1.76 -4.19 -5.54
C MET A 341 2.11 -2.97 -6.38
N ARG A 342 3.05 -3.10 -7.33
CA ARG A 342 3.35 -2.03 -8.30
C ARG A 342 2.13 -1.67 -9.11
N THR A 343 1.44 -2.66 -9.67
CA THR A 343 0.18 -2.44 -10.43
C THR A 343 -0.90 -1.79 -9.56
N CYS A 344 -1.01 -2.16 -8.28
CA CYS A 344 -1.94 -1.49 -7.35
C CYS A 344 -1.57 -0.01 -7.12
N ALA A 345 -0.28 0.30 -6.98
CA ALA A 345 0.19 1.66 -6.80
C ALA A 345 0.02 2.51 -8.06
N GLU A 346 0.23 1.94 -9.25
CA GLU A 346 -0.09 2.56 -10.54
C GLU A 346 -1.57 2.90 -10.63
N ARG A 347 -2.48 1.97 -10.30
CA ARG A 347 -3.93 2.21 -10.28
C ARG A 347 -4.35 3.26 -9.24
N ALA A 348 -3.64 3.37 -8.12
CA ALA A 348 -3.83 4.41 -7.12
C ALA A 348 -3.30 5.80 -7.56
N GLY A 349 -2.72 5.90 -8.75
CA GLY A 349 -2.14 7.14 -9.29
C GLY A 349 -0.89 7.60 -8.55
N ILE A 350 -0.15 6.69 -7.91
CA ILE A 350 1.18 6.98 -7.34
C ILE A 350 2.23 7.14 -8.45
N VAL A 351 2.10 6.35 -9.52
CA VAL A 351 2.94 6.42 -10.72
C VAL A 351 2.13 7.08 -11.83
N ASN A 352 2.77 7.89 -12.66
CA ASN A 352 2.19 8.38 -13.91
C ASN A 352 3.20 8.24 -15.06
N ASP A 353 2.70 8.29 -16.30
CA ASP A 353 3.51 8.10 -17.52
C ASP A 353 4.68 9.09 -17.66
N GLN A 354 4.66 10.19 -16.91
CA GLN A 354 5.68 11.23 -16.96
C GLN A 354 6.74 11.09 -15.86
N ASN A 355 6.49 10.30 -14.81
CA ASN A 355 7.40 10.15 -13.69
C ASN A 355 7.16 8.84 -12.89
N ASP A 356 8.08 7.87 -13.02
CA ASP A 356 8.11 6.69 -12.14
C ASP A 356 8.85 7.02 -10.84
N ASN A 357 8.14 7.72 -9.96
CA ASN A 357 8.59 8.06 -8.63
C ASN A 357 8.22 6.97 -7.60
N LEU A 358 8.06 5.70 -7.99
CA LEU A 358 7.76 4.61 -7.07
C LEU A 358 8.95 3.68 -6.85
N MET A 359 9.41 3.60 -5.61
CA MET A 359 10.31 2.56 -5.14
C MET A 359 9.54 1.52 -4.33
N ILE A 360 9.80 0.25 -4.63
CA ILE A 360 9.40 -0.85 -3.76
C ILE A 360 10.62 -1.27 -2.96
N VAL A 361 10.47 -1.37 -1.64
CA VAL A 361 11.58 -1.68 -0.72
C VAL A 361 11.18 -2.82 0.19
N VAL A 362 12.11 -3.73 0.45
CA VAL A 362 11.86 -4.85 1.35
C VAL A 362 11.88 -4.38 2.81
N GLU A 363 10.90 -4.79 3.60
CA GLU A 363 10.72 -4.40 5.01
C GLU A 363 11.98 -4.65 5.85
N SER A 364 12.61 -5.82 5.67
CA SER A 364 13.84 -6.18 6.39
C SER A 364 15.08 -5.33 6.01
N GLU A 365 15.13 -4.83 4.76
CA GLU A 365 16.17 -3.90 4.33
C GLU A 365 15.93 -2.51 4.91
N SER A 366 14.68 -2.03 4.87
CA SER A 366 14.27 -0.78 5.51
C SER A 366 14.62 -0.76 7.01
N ALA A 367 14.29 -1.82 7.74
CA ALA A 367 14.67 -1.95 9.14
C ALA A 367 16.19 -1.87 9.35
N SER A 368 16.98 -2.48 8.46
CA SER A 368 18.45 -2.41 8.51
C SER A 368 18.96 -0.98 8.30
N VAL A 369 18.39 -0.24 7.34
CA VAL A 369 18.72 1.17 7.08
C VAL A 369 18.45 2.04 8.30
N TYR A 370 17.32 1.81 8.97
CA TYR A 370 16.96 2.57 10.16
C TYR A 370 17.93 2.33 11.32
N ILE A 371 18.28 1.08 11.61
CA ILE A 371 19.28 0.76 12.64
C ILE A 371 20.65 1.35 12.30
N HIS A 372 21.06 1.29 11.03
CA HIS A 372 22.32 1.88 10.60
C HIS A 372 22.32 3.41 10.78
N HIS A 373 21.20 4.08 10.53
CA HIS A 373 21.03 5.51 10.80
C HIS A 373 21.10 5.83 12.30
N LEU A 374 20.38 5.07 13.14
CA LEU A 374 20.44 5.26 14.60
C LEU A 374 21.85 5.05 15.16
N LEU A 375 22.59 4.07 14.64
CA LEU A 375 23.99 3.84 15.01
C LEU A 375 24.86 5.05 14.66
N ARG A 376 24.75 5.56 13.43
CA ARG A 376 25.51 6.73 12.95
C ARG A 376 25.23 7.98 13.78
N ASP A 377 24.00 8.14 14.23
CA ASP A 377 23.54 9.26 15.06
C ASP A 377 23.80 9.04 16.56
N HIS A 378 24.47 7.95 16.96
CA HIS A 378 24.72 7.59 18.35
C HIS A 378 23.45 7.48 19.21
N LYS A 379 22.34 7.01 18.61
CA LYS A 379 21.03 6.81 19.25
C LYS A 379 20.77 5.37 19.69
N LEU A 380 21.68 4.45 19.41
CA LEU A 380 21.63 3.08 19.93
C LEU A 380 22.37 2.97 21.28
N ASP A 381 22.21 1.82 21.95
CA ASP A 381 22.97 1.50 23.16
C ASP A 381 24.49 1.62 22.90
N ALA A 382 25.22 2.21 23.86
CA ALA A 382 26.64 2.50 23.72
C ALA A 382 27.52 1.24 23.52
N THR A 383 27.01 0.05 23.86
CA THR A 383 27.67 -1.23 23.58
C THR A 383 27.64 -1.62 22.10
N ILE A 384 26.77 -1.00 21.30
CA ILE A 384 26.67 -1.22 19.86
C ILE A 384 27.54 -0.15 19.17
N THR A 385 28.80 -0.49 18.93
CA THR A 385 29.78 0.45 18.36
C THR A 385 29.93 0.34 16.85
N GLU A 386 29.53 -0.78 16.26
CA GLU A 386 29.63 -1.04 14.83
C GLU A 386 28.43 -1.80 14.29
N PHE A 387 28.12 -1.60 13.00
CA PHE A 387 27.05 -2.34 12.34
C PHE A 387 27.54 -3.74 11.96
N PRO A 388 26.78 -4.81 12.27
CA PRO A 388 27.24 -6.18 12.06
C PRO A 388 27.38 -6.51 10.58
N ARG A 389 28.43 -7.27 10.21
CA ARG A 389 28.60 -7.78 8.83
C ARG A 389 27.62 -8.88 8.45
N LYS A 390 27.16 -9.67 9.41
CA LYS A 390 26.17 -10.73 9.24
C LYS A 390 25.19 -10.67 10.42
N TYR A 391 23.91 -10.65 10.14
CA TYR A 391 22.87 -10.47 11.15
C TYR A 391 21.54 -11.06 10.68
N LEU A 392 20.63 -11.32 11.62
CA LEU A 392 19.22 -11.54 11.29
C LEU A 392 18.46 -10.22 11.43
N VAL A 393 17.48 -10.01 10.57
CA VAL A 393 16.36 -9.11 10.83
C VAL A 393 15.16 -9.98 11.15
N ILE A 394 14.50 -9.70 12.26
CA ILE A 394 13.35 -10.43 12.79
C ILE A 394 12.23 -9.39 12.97
N ASP A 395 11.32 -9.31 12.02
CA ASP A 395 10.16 -8.44 12.07
C ASP A 395 8.97 -9.18 12.68
N LEU A 396 8.67 -8.89 13.95
CA LEU A 396 7.56 -9.47 14.68
C LEU A 396 6.36 -8.54 14.59
N GLY A 397 5.62 -8.68 13.48
CA GLY A 397 4.44 -7.90 13.18
C GLY A 397 3.19 -8.35 13.94
N GLY A 398 2.07 -7.68 13.64
CA GLY A 398 0.77 -8.06 14.21
C GLY A 398 0.27 -9.42 13.72
N GLY A 399 0.59 -9.85 12.50
CA GLY A 399 0.09 -11.10 11.94
C GLY A 399 1.16 -12.08 11.48
N THR A 400 2.42 -11.64 11.38
CA THR A 400 3.53 -12.42 10.83
C THR A 400 4.81 -12.25 11.64
N ASP A 401 5.71 -13.20 11.50
CA ASP A 401 7.11 -13.13 11.94
C ASP A 401 8.03 -13.29 10.72
N ASP A 402 8.48 -12.19 10.14
CA ASP A 402 9.32 -12.20 8.94
C ASP A 402 10.81 -12.19 9.34
N ILE A 403 11.55 -13.25 8.96
CA ILE A 403 12.93 -13.50 9.38
C ILE A 403 13.84 -13.58 8.15
N THR A 404 14.78 -12.65 8.06
CA THR A 404 15.76 -12.58 6.96
C THR A 404 17.19 -12.60 7.49
N ALA A 405 18.03 -13.46 6.90
CA ALA A 405 19.46 -13.50 7.19
C ALA A 405 20.23 -12.62 6.19
N HIS A 406 20.92 -11.61 6.71
CA HIS A 406 21.62 -10.61 5.93
C HIS A 406 23.13 -10.68 6.08
N ARG A 407 23.84 -10.30 5.00
CA ARG A 407 25.28 -10.06 4.97
C ARG A 407 25.60 -8.78 4.21
N ILE A 408 26.44 -7.94 4.78
CA ILE A 408 27.08 -6.83 4.07
C ILE A 408 28.35 -7.33 3.39
N SER A 409 28.43 -7.14 2.07
CA SER A 409 29.60 -7.46 1.27
C SER A 409 30.76 -6.48 1.53
N LYS A 410 31.97 -6.82 1.09
CA LYS A 410 33.15 -5.93 1.22
C LYS A 410 32.97 -4.55 0.56
N HIS A 411 32.05 -4.45 -0.41
CA HIS A 411 31.74 -3.21 -1.13
C HIS A 411 30.54 -2.44 -0.55
N GLY A 412 30.04 -2.85 0.62
CA GLY A 412 28.90 -2.21 1.29
C GLY A 412 27.53 -2.70 0.83
N ASN A 413 27.45 -3.64 -0.13
CA ASN A 413 26.16 -4.13 -0.62
C ASN A 413 25.53 -5.15 0.35
N LEU A 414 24.24 -5.01 0.63
CA LEU A 414 23.44 -5.98 1.38
C LEU A 414 23.03 -7.15 0.50
N LYS A 415 23.15 -8.36 1.06
CA LYS A 415 22.75 -9.60 0.43
C LYS A 415 22.06 -10.50 1.42
N GLU A 416 20.97 -11.12 0.99
CA GLU A 416 20.38 -12.26 1.68
C GLU A 416 21.34 -13.46 1.68
N ILE A 417 21.42 -14.17 2.80
CA ILE A 417 22.26 -15.36 2.97
C ILE A 417 21.48 -16.61 2.55
N CYS A 418 20.19 -16.66 2.84
CA CYS A 418 19.28 -17.75 2.50
C CYS A 418 17.87 -17.20 2.24
N LYS A 419 16.99 -18.03 1.65
CA LYS A 419 15.59 -17.65 1.43
C LYS A 419 14.96 -17.17 2.74
N PRO A 420 14.32 -15.99 2.77
CA PRO A 420 13.61 -15.49 3.93
C PRO A 420 12.55 -16.48 4.42
N SER A 421 12.30 -16.44 5.72
CA SER A 421 11.18 -17.15 6.34
C SER A 421 10.13 -16.14 6.74
N GLY A 422 8.87 -16.55 6.71
CA GLY A 422 7.83 -15.84 7.42
C GLY A 422 6.67 -16.80 7.68
N SER A 423 6.04 -16.65 8.82
CA SER A 423 4.95 -17.51 9.22
C SER A 423 3.85 -16.69 9.90
N GLY A 424 2.82 -17.37 10.42
CA GLY A 424 1.68 -16.70 11.06
C GLY A 424 1.90 -16.38 12.54
N HIS A 425 3.14 -16.32 13.04
CA HIS A 425 3.45 -16.17 14.47
C HIS A 425 3.56 -14.70 14.93
N GLY A 426 2.58 -13.87 14.57
CA GLY A 426 2.45 -12.50 15.07
C GLY A 426 1.53 -12.36 16.30
N GLY A 427 1.26 -11.12 16.72
CA GLY A 427 0.33 -10.82 17.82
C GLY A 427 -1.07 -11.46 17.68
N LYS A 428 -1.62 -11.54 16.45
CA LYS A 428 -2.91 -12.19 16.15
C LYS A 428 -2.91 -13.70 16.42
N ALA A 429 -1.75 -14.35 16.50
CA ALA A 429 -1.67 -15.73 16.97
C ALA A 429 -2.03 -15.84 18.45
N VAL A 430 -1.75 -14.80 19.26
CA VAL A 430 -2.16 -14.70 20.66
C VAL A 430 -3.67 -14.46 20.77
N ASP A 431 -4.21 -13.53 19.97
CA ASP A 431 -5.66 -13.30 19.87
C ASP A 431 -6.40 -14.61 19.58
N LYS A 432 -5.87 -15.42 18.65
CA LYS A 432 -6.41 -16.74 18.30
C LYS A 432 -6.40 -17.71 19.48
N GLN A 433 -5.35 -17.73 20.32
CA GLN A 433 -5.36 -18.58 21.52
C GLN A 433 -6.46 -18.16 22.50
N LEU A 434 -6.72 -16.85 22.66
CA LEU A 434 -7.79 -16.37 23.52
C LEU A 434 -9.18 -16.68 22.95
N LEU A 435 -9.38 -16.55 21.63
CA LEU A 435 -10.62 -17.00 20.98
C LEU A 435 -10.82 -18.51 21.12
N SER A 436 -9.77 -19.32 20.96
CA SER A 436 -9.84 -20.77 21.20
C SER A 436 -10.15 -21.10 22.66
N CYS A 437 -9.65 -20.31 23.62
CA CYS A 437 -10.02 -20.44 25.03
C CYS A 437 -11.52 -20.19 25.24
N LEU A 438 -12.11 -19.20 24.58
CA LEU A 438 -13.56 -18.96 24.62
C LEU A 438 -14.32 -20.08 23.91
N GLU A 439 -13.86 -20.54 22.75
CA GLU A 439 -14.46 -21.66 22.01
C GLU A 439 -14.49 -22.95 22.83
N GLU A 440 -13.41 -23.27 23.55
CA GLU A 440 -13.36 -24.42 24.45
C GLU A 440 -14.37 -24.30 25.61
N LEU A 441 -14.72 -23.08 26.02
CA LEU A 441 -15.68 -22.83 27.08
C LEU A 441 -17.13 -22.95 26.60
N VAL A 442 -17.49 -22.19 25.58
CA VAL A 442 -18.88 -22.03 25.13
C VAL A 442 -19.24 -22.92 23.94
N GLY A 443 -18.24 -23.56 23.35
CA GLY A 443 -18.41 -24.40 22.17
C GLY A 443 -18.37 -23.62 20.85
N LYS A 444 -17.97 -24.32 19.80
CA LYS A 444 -17.80 -23.79 18.44
C LYS A 444 -19.02 -23.07 17.88
N LYS A 445 -20.22 -23.60 18.11
CA LYS A 445 -21.46 -22.99 17.59
C LYS A 445 -21.70 -21.59 18.13
N VAL A 446 -21.42 -21.36 19.42
CA VAL A 446 -21.59 -20.03 20.04
C VAL A 446 -20.62 -19.02 19.43
N ILE A 447 -19.35 -19.39 19.25
CA ILE A 447 -18.35 -18.52 18.62
C ILE A 447 -18.71 -18.22 17.16
N GLN A 448 -19.13 -19.22 16.39
CA GLN A 448 -19.57 -19.02 14.99
C GLN A 448 -20.81 -18.12 14.87
N SER A 449 -21.73 -18.17 15.84
CA SER A 449 -22.87 -17.27 15.90
C SER A 449 -22.46 -15.86 16.32
N LEU A 450 -21.48 -15.73 17.23
CA LEU A 450 -20.94 -14.45 17.66
C LEU A 450 -20.18 -13.74 16.52
N GLU A 451 -19.39 -14.47 15.75
CA GLU A 451 -18.63 -13.96 14.57
C GLU A 451 -19.51 -13.25 13.54
N LYS A 452 -20.81 -13.60 13.49
CA LYS A 452 -21.79 -13.01 12.57
C LYS A 452 -22.45 -11.73 13.11
N LYS A 453 -22.05 -11.25 14.29
CA LYS A 453 -22.65 -10.10 14.97
C LYS A 453 -21.66 -8.93 15.01
N GLY A 454 -22.18 -7.70 14.97
CA GLY A 454 -21.36 -6.47 14.92
C GLY A 454 -20.39 -6.33 16.09
N ASN A 455 -20.80 -6.75 17.29
CA ASN A 455 -19.97 -6.71 18.50
C ASN A 455 -18.73 -7.63 18.46
N PHE A 456 -18.61 -8.51 17.46
CA PHE A 456 -17.43 -9.35 17.35
C PHE A 456 -16.17 -8.55 17.02
N LEU A 457 -16.27 -7.52 16.17
CA LEU A 457 -15.13 -6.64 15.87
C LEU A 457 -14.67 -5.89 17.13
N GLU A 458 -15.61 -5.35 17.90
CA GLU A 458 -15.33 -4.70 19.19
C GLU A 458 -14.63 -5.65 20.17
N LEU A 459 -15.04 -6.93 20.20
CA LEU A 459 -14.38 -7.95 21.01
C LEU A 459 -12.94 -8.20 20.54
N LEU A 460 -12.70 -8.30 19.23
CA LEU A 460 -11.35 -8.48 18.69
C LEU A 460 -10.44 -7.30 19.03
N ASP A 461 -10.95 -6.08 18.95
CA ASP A 461 -10.19 -4.87 19.31
C ASP A 461 -9.85 -4.82 20.81
N GLU A 462 -10.77 -5.27 21.68
CA GLU A 462 -10.51 -5.33 23.13
C GLU A 462 -9.52 -6.47 23.47
N ILE A 463 -9.58 -7.60 22.77
CA ILE A 463 -8.59 -8.69 22.88
C ILE A 463 -7.19 -8.18 22.50
N GLU A 464 -7.06 -7.49 21.37
CA GLU A 464 -5.78 -6.91 20.93
C GLU A 464 -5.28 -5.86 21.94
N SER A 465 -6.17 -5.01 22.44
CA SER A 465 -5.83 -4.01 23.46
C SER A 465 -5.26 -4.66 24.73
N ILE A 466 -5.81 -5.80 25.15
CA ILE A 466 -5.30 -6.55 26.31
C ILE A 466 -3.91 -7.12 26.06
N ASN A 467 -3.66 -7.65 24.86
CA ASN A 467 -2.35 -8.15 24.48
C ASN A 467 -1.31 -7.01 24.46
N ASN A 468 -1.68 -5.83 23.97
CA ASN A 468 -0.84 -4.64 23.99
C ASN A 468 -0.61 -4.06 25.41
N LEU A 469 -1.53 -4.25 26.36
CA LEU A 469 -1.30 -3.83 27.75
C LEU A 469 -0.25 -4.70 28.46
N LEU A 470 -0.14 -5.96 28.07
CA LEU A 470 0.84 -6.89 28.66
C LEU A 470 2.26 -6.71 28.13
N SER A 471 2.42 -6.15 26.93
CA SER A 471 3.75 -5.76 26.46
C SER A 471 4.37 -4.61 27.27
N ALA A 472 3.57 -3.89 28.06
CA ALA A 472 4.03 -2.75 28.87
C ALA A 472 4.22 -3.05 30.37
N CYS A 473 3.86 -4.25 30.87
CA CYS A 473 3.87 -4.56 32.31
C CYS A 473 3.96 -6.08 32.60
N THR A 474 5.17 -6.61 32.77
CA THR A 474 5.39 -8.00 33.24
C THR A 474 5.45 -8.18 34.76
N SER A 475 5.59 -7.09 35.53
CA SER A 475 5.83 -7.16 36.98
C SER A 475 4.57 -7.20 37.85
N LYS A 476 3.39 -6.93 37.29
CA LYS A 476 2.12 -6.98 38.03
C LYS A 476 1.48 -8.35 37.85
N LYS A 477 1.15 -9.00 38.97
CA LYS A 477 0.22 -10.14 39.01
C LYS A 477 -1.19 -9.58 39.22
N GLY A 478 -2.16 -10.01 38.42
CA GLY A 478 -3.52 -9.52 38.56
C GLY A 478 -4.44 -9.94 37.42
N LEU A 479 -5.63 -9.33 37.42
CA LEU A 479 -6.65 -9.56 36.42
C LEU A 479 -6.79 -8.32 35.53
N LEU A 480 -6.68 -8.50 34.22
CA LEU A 480 -6.96 -7.49 33.20
C LEU A 480 -8.45 -7.47 32.87
N THR A 481 -9.01 -6.27 32.73
CA THR A 481 -10.44 -6.10 32.48
C THR A 481 -10.69 -5.86 31.00
N CYS A 482 -11.50 -6.72 30.41
CA CYS A 482 -11.99 -6.69 29.03
C CYS A 482 -13.44 -6.19 29.01
N LYS A 483 -13.76 -5.19 28.18
CA LYS A 483 -15.14 -5.01 27.73
C LYS A 483 -15.58 -6.26 26.97
N PHE A 484 -16.75 -6.78 27.30
CA PHE A 484 -17.17 -8.07 26.78
C PHE A 484 -18.67 -8.02 26.46
N PRO A 485 -19.12 -8.50 25.29
CA PRO A 485 -20.54 -8.45 24.91
C PRO A 485 -21.33 -9.53 25.66
N LEU A 486 -21.40 -9.41 26.99
CA LEU A 486 -21.94 -10.44 27.87
C LEU A 486 -23.40 -10.75 27.58
N TYR A 487 -24.23 -9.73 27.35
CA TYR A 487 -25.64 -9.91 27.02
C TYR A 487 -25.82 -10.82 25.81
N LEU A 488 -25.15 -10.48 24.70
CA LEU A 488 -25.19 -11.26 23.46
C LEU A 488 -24.63 -12.67 23.66
N LEU A 489 -23.52 -12.80 24.39
CA LEU A 489 -22.94 -14.11 24.65
C LEU A 489 -23.87 -14.99 25.51
N ASN A 490 -24.56 -14.40 26.50
CA ASN A 490 -25.54 -15.12 27.31
C ASN A 490 -26.72 -15.61 26.48
N GLU A 491 -27.26 -14.78 25.59
CA GLU A 491 -28.31 -15.19 24.65
C GLU A 491 -27.86 -16.39 23.81
N LEU A 492 -26.67 -16.32 23.21
CA LEU A 492 -26.12 -17.41 22.39
C LEU A 492 -25.79 -18.67 23.20
N CYS A 493 -25.29 -18.52 24.43
CA CYS A 493 -25.05 -19.66 25.32
C CYS A 493 -26.35 -20.33 25.76
N LYS A 494 -27.41 -19.55 26.05
CA LYS A 494 -28.74 -20.11 26.35
C LYS A 494 -29.29 -20.87 25.16
N GLU A 495 -29.20 -20.29 23.96
CA GLU A 495 -29.67 -20.91 22.72
C GLU A 495 -28.96 -22.24 22.41
N HIS A 496 -27.62 -22.26 22.47
CA HIS A 496 -26.83 -23.40 22.01
C HIS A 496 -26.41 -24.38 23.11
N CYS A 497 -26.35 -23.93 24.37
CA CYS A 497 -25.85 -24.72 25.50
C CYS A 497 -26.90 -24.88 26.63
N GLY A 498 -28.02 -24.16 26.59
CA GLY A 498 -29.05 -24.19 27.63
C GLY A 498 -28.61 -23.62 28.98
N LYS A 499 -27.52 -22.85 29.02
CA LYS A 499 -26.91 -22.29 30.24
C LYS A 499 -26.41 -20.88 30.00
N GLU A 500 -26.36 -20.08 31.06
CA GLU A 500 -25.69 -18.78 31.00
C GLU A 500 -24.17 -18.92 30.95
N PHE A 501 -23.48 -17.92 30.40
CA PHE A 501 -22.02 -17.92 30.31
C PHE A 501 -21.35 -18.09 31.68
N GLN A 502 -21.90 -17.45 32.72
CA GLN A 502 -21.40 -17.57 34.09
C GLN A 502 -21.48 -19.01 34.63
N GLU A 503 -22.56 -19.73 34.33
CA GLU A 503 -22.71 -21.13 34.74
C GLU A 503 -21.69 -22.02 34.04
N ILE A 504 -21.51 -21.84 32.73
CA ILE A 504 -20.51 -22.53 31.93
C ILE A 504 -19.11 -22.28 32.52
N LEU A 505 -18.78 -21.02 32.78
CA LEU A 505 -17.51 -20.61 33.35
C LEU A 505 -17.26 -21.24 34.73
N ASN A 506 -18.27 -21.24 35.62
CA ASN A 506 -18.15 -21.80 36.97
C ASN A 506 -17.89 -23.32 36.95
N THR A 507 -18.44 -24.03 35.96
CA THR A 507 -18.22 -25.48 35.79
C THR A 507 -16.87 -25.83 35.14
N SER A 508 -16.18 -24.86 34.54
CA SER A 508 -14.92 -25.09 33.84
C SER A 508 -13.75 -25.30 34.81
N LYS A 509 -13.23 -26.53 34.89
CA LYS A 509 -12.03 -26.85 35.69
C LYS A 509 -10.78 -26.10 35.23
N LYS A 510 -10.70 -25.75 33.94
CA LYS A 510 -9.52 -25.13 33.32
C LYS A 510 -9.49 -23.62 33.53
N TYR A 511 -10.67 -22.97 33.56
CA TYR A 511 -10.78 -21.51 33.45
C TYR A 511 -11.52 -20.81 34.60
N ASN A 512 -12.24 -21.52 35.48
CA ASN A 512 -13.09 -20.91 36.53
C ASN A 512 -12.38 -19.97 37.54
N LYS A 513 -11.04 -19.98 37.58
CA LYS A 513 -10.23 -19.04 38.39
C LYS A 513 -9.40 -18.08 37.55
N LYS A 514 -9.25 -18.37 36.26
CA LYS A 514 -8.45 -17.58 35.31
C LYS A 514 -9.28 -16.55 34.57
N LEU A 515 -10.58 -16.79 34.47
CA LEU A 515 -11.55 -15.88 33.91
C LEU A 515 -12.58 -15.60 34.99
N VAL A 516 -12.83 -14.32 35.26
CA VAL A 516 -13.77 -13.87 36.28
C VAL A 516 -14.70 -12.85 35.64
N LEU A 517 -15.98 -13.15 35.60
CA LEU A 517 -16.98 -12.20 35.12
C LEU A 517 -17.40 -11.31 36.30
N VAL A 518 -17.37 -9.99 36.10
CA VAL A 518 -17.82 -9.00 37.08
C VAL A 518 -18.66 -7.98 36.34
N ASN A 519 -19.98 -8.00 36.55
CA ASN A 519 -20.95 -7.26 35.74
C ASN A 519 -20.74 -7.59 34.24
N ASP A 520 -20.80 -6.61 33.35
CA ASP A 520 -20.58 -6.80 31.90
C ASP A 520 -19.10 -6.80 31.49
N ARG A 521 -18.20 -7.24 32.38
CA ARG A 521 -16.76 -7.23 32.12
C ARG A 521 -16.13 -8.58 32.41
N LEU A 522 -15.37 -9.08 31.43
CA LEU A 522 -14.57 -10.28 31.60
C LEU A 522 -13.20 -9.88 32.13
N ARG A 523 -12.84 -10.40 33.30
CA ARG A 523 -11.52 -10.20 33.88
C ARG A 523 -10.66 -11.43 33.61
N ILE A 524 -9.50 -11.24 32.98
CA ILE A 524 -8.61 -12.30 32.50
C ILE A 524 -7.33 -12.26 33.33
N ASP A 525 -6.95 -13.40 33.88
CA ASP A 525 -5.68 -13.59 34.57
C ASP A 525 -4.51 -13.35 33.62
N GLN A 526 -3.61 -12.46 34.02
CA GLN A 526 -2.42 -12.13 33.25
C GLN A 526 -1.54 -13.36 32.99
N GLU A 527 -1.47 -14.29 33.94
CA GLU A 527 -0.69 -15.52 33.76
C GLU A 527 -1.26 -16.38 32.61
N LEU A 528 -2.58 -16.36 32.40
CA LEU A 528 -3.20 -17.06 31.26
C LEU A 528 -2.73 -16.47 29.93
N ILE A 529 -2.73 -15.14 29.80
CA ILE A 529 -2.33 -14.51 28.54
C ILE A 529 -0.81 -14.66 28.32
N VAL A 530 0.00 -14.58 29.37
CA VAL A 530 1.44 -14.89 29.29
C VAL A 530 1.66 -16.31 28.78
N THR A 531 0.83 -17.30 29.15
CA THR A 531 0.93 -18.65 28.56
C THR A 531 0.65 -18.66 27.05
N PHE A 532 -0.27 -17.83 26.56
CA PHE A 532 -0.55 -17.71 25.14
C PHE A 532 0.61 -17.05 24.39
N ILE A 533 1.15 -15.95 24.92
CA ILE A 533 2.32 -15.28 24.34
C ILE A 533 3.53 -16.22 24.34
N SER A 534 3.77 -16.96 25.44
CA SER A 534 4.91 -17.89 25.55
C SER A 534 4.86 -19.03 24.53
N LYS A 535 3.66 -19.49 24.18
CA LYS A 535 3.47 -20.51 23.13
C LYS A 535 3.90 -19.96 21.77
N VAL A 536 3.41 -18.78 21.40
CA VAL A 536 3.80 -18.10 20.15
C VAL A 536 5.30 -17.75 20.15
N ALA A 537 5.84 -17.30 21.28
CA ALA A 537 7.27 -17.02 21.45
C ALA A 537 8.14 -18.26 21.21
N SER A 538 7.66 -19.43 21.65
CA SER A 538 8.36 -20.70 21.43
C SER A 538 8.38 -21.07 19.95
N ASP A 539 7.28 -20.84 19.23
CA ASP A 539 7.19 -21.07 17.78
C ASP A 539 8.17 -20.15 17.03
N ILE A 540 8.20 -18.85 17.35
CA ILE A 540 9.18 -17.88 16.79
C ILE A 540 10.62 -18.33 17.04
N VAL A 541 10.96 -18.85 18.22
CA VAL A 541 12.30 -19.38 18.50
C VAL A 541 12.65 -20.55 17.57
N GLN A 542 11.70 -21.41 17.24
CA GLN A 542 11.94 -22.49 16.28
C GLN A 542 12.15 -21.94 14.86
N ASP A 543 11.40 -20.92 14.45
CA ASP A 543 11.55 -20.29 13.14
C ASP A 543 12.92 -19.60 13.00
N ILE A 544 13.38 -18.91 14.04
CA ILE A 544 14.74 -18.33 14.08
C ILE A 544 15.79 -19.43 13.95
N LYS A 545 15.69 -20.52 14.73
CA LYS A 545 16.62 -21.66 14.65
C LYS A 545 16.65 -22.27 13.26
N PHE A 546 15.49 -22.41 12.63
CA PHE A 546 15.36 -22.92 11.28
C PHE A 546 16.08 -22.05 10.24
N VAL A 547 15.93 -20.72 10.32
CA VAL A 547 16.67 -19.79 9.45
C VAL A 547 18.17 -19.85 9.69
N LEU A 548 18.63 -19.93 10.95
CA LEU A 548 20.05 -20.07 11.27
C LEU A 548 20.65 -21.34 10.67
N ILE A 549 19.93 -22.47 10.75
CA ILE A 549 20.34 -23.75 10.12
C ILE A 549 20.43 -23.58 8.59
N LYS A 550 19.43 -22.95 7.96
CA LYS A 550 19.43 -22.69 6.51
C LYS A 550 20.54 -21.76 6.06
N ALA A 551 20.90 -20.78 6.87
CA ALA A 551 21.98 -19.84 6.58
C ALA A 551 23.35 -20.54 6.55
N LYS A 552 23.49 -21.73 7.16
CA LYS A 552 24.72 -22.55 7.20
C LYS A 552 25.93 -21.74 7.69
N THR A 553 25.74 -20.90 8.70
CA THR A 553 26.80 -20.02 9.23
C THR A 553 26.61 -19.72 10.71
N ASP A 554 27.53 -20.18 11.56
CA ASP A 554 27.55 -19.84 13.00
C ASP A 554 28.05 -18.41 13.27
N ALA A 555 28.42 -17.68 12.22
CA ALA A 555 28.93 -16.32 12.32
C ALA A 555 27.86 -15.24 12.56
N ILE A 556 26.57 -15.59 12.57
CA ILE A 556 25.50 -14.63 12.90
C ILE A 556 25.41 -14.52 14.41
N LYS A 557 25.88 -13.40 14.95
CA LYS A 557 25.90 -13.09 16.39
C LYS A 557 25.07 -11.88 16.77
N THR A 558 24.33 -11.32 15.81
CA THR A 558 23.51 -10.13 16.01
C THR A 558 22.13 -10.32 15.40
N PHE A 559 21.09 -10.04 16.19
CA PHE A 559 19.71 -9.96 15.71
C PHE A 559 19.23 -8.51 15.80
N ILE A 560 18.64 -8.03 14.72
CA ILE A 560 17.87 -6.78 14.69
C ILE A 560 16.40 -7.19 14.80
N VAL A 561 15.72 -6.79 15.87
CA VAL A 561 14.34 -7.15 16.12
C VAL A 561 13.45 -5.91 16.05
N VAL A 562 12.46 -5.97 15.17
CA VAL A 562 11.50 -4.89 14.88
C VAL A 562 10.06 -5.45 14.92
N GLY A 563 9.08 -4.61 14.64
CA GLY A 563 7.67 -4.97 14.61
C GLY A 563 7.00 -4.81 15.98
N GLY A 564 5.70 -4.48 15.98
CA GLY A 564 4.97 -4.14 17.20
C GLY A 564 4.89 -5.27 18.22
N PHE A 565 4.88 -6.53 17.79
CA PHE A 565 4.81 -7.67 18.71
C PHE A 565 6.14 -7.88 19.46
N SER A 566 7.25 -7.37 18.93
CA SER A 566 8.54 -7.36 19.63
C SER A 566 8.58 -6.47 20.88
N ASN A 567 7.58 -5.60 21.09
CA ASN A 567 7.44 -4.85 22.34
C ASN A 567 7.10 -5.74 23.54
N SER A 568 6.61 -6.95 23.34
CA SER A 568 6.30 -7.85 24.45
C SER A 568 7.56 -8.24 25.24
N ASP A 569 7.60 -7.89 26.53
CA ASP A 569 8.63 -8.35 27.46
C ASP A 569 8.78 -9.88 27.45
N VAL A 570 7.67 -10.62 27.38
CA VAL A 570 7.69 -12.10 27.31
C VAL A 570 8.46 -12.58 26.09
N ILE A 571 8.25 -11.93 24.93
CA ILE A 571 9.00 -12.23 23.70
C ILE A 571 10.47 -11.87 23.88
N ARG A 572 10.78 -10.67 24.38
CA ARG A 572 12.16 -10.20 24.60
C ARG A 572 12.93 -11.14 25.53
N ASP A 573 12.31 -11.55 26.63
CA ASP A 573 12.92 -12.46 27.61
C ASP A 573 13.09 -13.86 27.03
N THR A 574 12.11 -14.37 26.30
CA THR A 574 12.20 -15.67 25.62
C THR A 574 13.35 -15.68 24.60
N LEU A 575 13.49 -14.63 23.80
CA LEU A 575 14.58 -14.51 22.83
C LEU A 575 15.96 -14.43 23.51
N LYS A 576 16.08 -13.63 24.58
CA LYS A 576 17.32 -13.54 25.37
C LYS A 576 17.72 -14.88 25.99
N GLN A 577 16.75 -15.62 26.53
CA GLN A 577 16.98 -16.95 27.11
C GLN A 577 17.35 -17.99 26.06
N ALA A 578 16.70 -17.96 24.89
CA ALA A 578 16.96 -18.89 23.80
C ALA A 578 18.31 -18.63 23.11
N PHE A 579 18.80 -17.38 23.10
CA PHE A 579 20.01 -16.95 22.39
C PHE A 579 20.92 -16.09 23.28
N PRO A 580 21.46 -16.62 24.40
CA PRO A 580 22.15 -15.83 25.42
C PRO A 580 23.48 -15.21 24.95
N THR A 581 24.07 -15.75 23.87
CA THR A 581 25.34 -15.27 23.31
C THR A 581 25.16 -14.32 22.13
N VAL A 582 23.92 -14.02 21.73
CA VAL A 582 23.59 -13.17 20.59
C VAL A 582 23.32 -11.75 21.09
N GLN A 583 23.90 -10.75 20.42
CA GLN A 583 23.55 -9.35 20.64
C GLN A 583 22.21 -9.05 19.97
N ILE A 584 21.19 -8.71 20.75
CA ILE A 584 19.87 -8.37 20.23
C ILE A 584 19.69 -6.85 20.25
N ILE A 585 19.45 -6.27 19.09
CA ILE A 585 19.29 -4.84 18.86
C ILE A 585 17.81 -4.54 18.62
N TYR A 586 17.26 -3.62 19.42
CA TYR A 586 15.93 -3.04 19.23
C TYR A 586 16.10 -1.54 18.96
N PRO A 587 15.43 -0.95 17.96
CA PRO A 587 15.42 0.50 17.79
C PRO A 587 14.67 1.15 18.98
N PRO A 588 15.33 2.02 19.76
CA PRO A 588 14.72 2.60 20.96
C PRO A 588 13.48 3.44 20.62
N GLY A 589 12.35 3.13 21.26
CA GLY A 589 11.09 3.87 21.12
C GLY A 589 10.35 3.71 19.78
N ASP A 590 10.92 2.96 18.82
CA ASP A 590 10.46 2.96 17.42
C ASP A 590 10.38 1.55 16.79
N VAL A 591 10.28 0.48 17.59
CA VAL A 591 10.28 -0.90 17.05
C VAL A 591 9.16 -1.18 16.04
N ASP A 592 7.99 -0.59 16.24
CA ASP A 592 6.80 -0.72 15.39
C ASP A 592 6.78 0.25 14.19
N LEU A 593 7.73 1.20 14.16
CA LEU A 593 7.88 2.25 13.14
C LEU A 593 9.20 2.14 12.36
N ALA A 594 10.09 1.23 12.76
CA ALA A 594 11.43 1.08 12.19
C ALA A 594 11.41 0.83 10.67
N VAL A 595 10.44 0.04 10.19
CA VAL A 595 10.26 -0.26 8.77
C VAL A 595 9.90 1.00 7.98
N VAL A 596 8.85 1.73 8.37
CA VAL A 596 8.40 2.92 7.63
C VAL A 596 9.42 4.06 7.71
N LYS A 597 10.07 4.27 8.87
CA LYS A 597 11.14 5.27 9.03
C LYS A 597 12.37 4.89 8.19
N GLY A 598 12.75 3.62 8.19
CA GLY A 598 13.82 3.09 7.34
C GLY A 598 13.54 3.26 5.86
N ALA A 599 12.29 3.05 5.43
CA ALA A 599 11.87 3.24 4.05
C ALA A 599 11.96 4.72 3.61
N VAL A 600 11.61 5.67 4.48
CA VAL A 600 11.82 7.11 4.21
C VAL A 600 13.32 7.39 3.99
N LEU A 601 14.19 6.93 4.91
CA LEU A 601 15.64 7.14 4.80
C LEU A 601 16.23 6.48 3.54
N TYR A 602 15.75 5.28 3.20
CA TYR A 602 16.14 4.60 1.98
C TYR A 602 15.73 5.42 0.75
N GLY A 603 14.51 5.96 0.73
CA GLY A 603 14.06 6.78 -0.40
C GLY A 603 14.74 8.13 -0.53
N GLN A 604 15.24 8.70 0.57
CA GLN A 604 16.10 9.89 0.53
C GLN A 604 17.47 9.58 -0.08
N ASN A 605 18.02 8.40 0.21
CA ASN A 605 19.32 8.01 -0.28
C ASN A 605 19.44 6.48 -0.39
N PRO A 606 19.18 5.91 -1.58
CA PRO A 606 19.28 4.47 -1.81
C PRO A 606 20.70 3.89 -1.64
N GLN A 607 21.71 4.75 -1.43
CA GLN A 607 23.10 4.33 -1.20
C GLN A 607 23.38 3.97 0.26
N TYR A 608 22.46 4.21 1.22
CA TYR A 608 22.66 3.92 2.65
C TYR A 608 23.10 2.48 2.91
N ILE A 609 22.45 1.56 2.23
CA ILE A 609 22.81 0.17 2.13
C ILE A 609 22.49 -0.18 0.69
N LYS A 610 23.49 -0.37 -0.17
CA LYS A 610 23.23 -0.77 -1.56
C LYS A 610 22.61 -2.16 -1.54
N PRO A 611 21.30 -2.35 -1.80
CA PRO A 611 20.81 -3.70 -1.98
C PRO A 611 21.56 -4.29 -3.16
N CYS A 612 21.78 -5.60 -3.16
CA CYS A 612 22.13 -6.29 -4.40
C CYS A 612 20.85 -6.32 -5.24
N SER A 613 20.46 -5.17 -5.76
CA SER A 613 19.13 -4.95 -6.26
C SER A 613 18.84 -5.92 -7.41
N LYS A 614 17.71 -6.63 -7.29
CA LYS A 614 16.90 -6.98 -8.45
C LYS A 614 16.17 -5.73 -8.97
N THR A 615 16.75 -4.52 -8.90
CA THR A 615 16.22 -3.41 -9.70
C THR A 615 16.58 -3.71 -11.15
N LYS A 616 15.78 -4.58 -11.77
CA LYS A 616 15.62 -4.55 -13.21
C LYS A 616 14.88 -3.25 -13.48
N SER A 617 15.62 -2.21 -13.86
CA SER A 617 15.07 -1.28 -14.83
C SER A 617 14.77 -2.13 -16.07
N LEU A 618 13.56 -2.68 -16.17
CA LEU A 618 13.05 -3.19 -17.43
C LEU A 618 12.78 -1.93 -18.26
N LYS A 619 13.79 -1.56 -19.05
CA LYS A 619 13.61 -0.65 -20.17
C LYS A 619 12.64 -1.25 -21.19
#